data_AF-K5WLB8-F1
#
_entry.id   AF-K5WLB8-F1
#
_cell.length_a   1.000
_cell.length_b   1.000
_cell.length_c   1.000
_cell.angle_alpha   90.00
_cell.angle_beta   90.00
_cell.angle_gamma   90.00
#
_symmetry.space_group_name_H-M   'P 1'
#
loop_
_entity.id
_entity.type
_entity.pdbx_description
1 polymer ?
#
loop_
_entity_poly.entity_id
_entity_poly.type
_entity_poly.pdbx_seq_one_letter_code
_entity_poly.pdbx_strand_id
1 'polypeptide(L)'
;MAREARLLDNPLPKDTDFTDEEVKEIQSRLNALVPPLPPSFTDPLFIAFSANYLPALATALRTLSRETQRKAFSTLVQILSLLPDPERDPYFRRFLGSSQFAGLPTLLASAFGGGVAWLRPSGPGSICNLLFYALVWCDPAMGDDKQTCIDKDTRDALAARVAEIQADPSFPRIDATQRAQVARLAKTLATLTNIPGAGMPAPVWLNAQRGLAENSVHGLNDCAVCFEEDEALFLCSKCKTVKYCSQECQLRGWKQGHKIRCFETTF
;
A
#
# COMPACT_ATOMS: atom_id res chain seq x y z
N MET A 1 -15.86 6.48 -4.48
CA MET A 1 -15.16 5.21 -4.16
C MET A 1 -15.40 4.77 -2.72
N ALA A 2 -15.11 5.60 -1.70
CA ALA A 2 -15.26 5.19 -0.30
C ALA A 2 -16.71 4.89 0.14
N ARG A 3 -17.69 5.66 -0.36
CA ARG A 3 -19.12 5.43 -0.08
C ARG A 3 -19.61 4.12 -0.69
N GLU A 4 -19.27 3.88 -1.95
CA GLU A 4 -19.64 2.65 -2.68
C GLU A 4 -18.96 1.42 -2.07
N ALA A 5 -17.71 1.57 -1.59
CA ALA A 5 -17.00 0.55 -0.82
C ALA A 5 -17.47 0.42 0.64
N ARG A 6 -18.57 1.10 1.02
CA ARG A 6 -19.19 1.05 2.36
C ARG A 6 -18.24 1.36 3.53
N LEU A 7 -17.31 2.30 3.33
CA LEU A 7 -16.34 2.73 4.35
C LEU A 7 -16.83 3.88 5.25
N LEU A 8 -18.04 4.40 5.02
CA LEU A 8 -18.60 5.57 5.69
C LEU A 8 -19.87 5.24 6.49
N ASP A 9 -21.03 5.38 5.87
CA ASP A 9 -22.30 5.53 6.61
C ASP A 9 -23.16 4.25 6.66
N ASN A 10 -22.67 3.12 6.12
CA ASN A 10 -23.43 1.88 6.05
C ASN A 10 -22.52 0.65 5.85
N PRO A 11 -21.73 0.25 6.87
CA PRO A 11 -20.88 -0.94 6.76
C PRO A 11 -21.74 -2.18 6.47
N LEU A 12 -21.14 -3.17 5.80
CA LEU A 12 -21.85 -4.41 5.50
C LEU A 12 -22.32 -5.09 6.79
N PRO A 13 -23.59 -5.53 6.87
CA PRO A 13 -24.03 -6.41 7.94
C PRO A 13 -23.19 -7.69 7.95
N LYS A 14 -23.10 -8.32 9.12
CA LYS A 14 -22.43 -9.61 9.28
C LYS A 14 -23.04 -10.62 8.29
N ASP A 15 -22.16 -11.41 7.64
CA ASP A 15 -22.54 -12.46 6.70
C ASP A 15 -23.31 -12.00 5.45
N THR A 16 -23.30 -10.69 5.17
CA THR A 16 -23.84 -10.11 3.93
C THR A 16 -22.68 -9.64 3.06
N ASP A 17 -22.58 -10.20 1.84
CA ASP A 17 -21.57 -9.79 0.86
C ASP A 17 -22.10 -8.67 -0.05
N PHE A 18 -21.21 -8.09 -0.86
CA PHE A 18 -21.63 -7.21 -1.95
C PHE A 18 -22.47 -7.95 -2.99
N THR A 19 -23.48 -7.27 -3.53
CA THR A 19 -24.18 -7.76 -4.73
C THR A 19 -23.29 -7.64 -5.97
N ASP A 20 -23.65 -8.31 -7.05
CA ASP A 20 -22.91 -8.21 -8.31
C ASP A 20 -22.99 -6.80 -8.91
N GLU A 21 -24.09 -6.09 -8.68
CA GLU A 21 -24.28 -4.70 -9.09
C GLU A 21 -23.36 -3.75 -8.32
N GLU A 22 -23.23 -3.93 -7.00
CA GLU A 22 -22.31 -3.13 -6.17
C GLU A 22 -20.86 -3.34 -6.61
N VAL A 23 -20.44 -4.60 -6.80
CA VAL A 23 -19.11 -4.92 -7.34
C VAL A 23 -18.91 -4.25 -8.69
N LYS A 24 -19.88 -4.37 -9.60
CA LYS A 24 -19.80 -3.78 -10.94
C LYS A 24 -19.68 -2.26 -10.90
N GLU A 25 -20.40 -1.57 -10.01
CA GLU A 25 -20.30 -0.12 -9.86
C GLU A 25 -18.89 0.28 -9.40
N ILE A 26 -18.37 -0.38 -8.37
CA ILE A 26 -17.02 -0.11 -7.86
C ILE A 26 -15.98 -0.36 -8.95
N GLN A 27 -16.10 -1.48 -9.66
CA GLN A 27 -15.18 -1.83 -10.75
C GLN A 27 -15.26 -0.84 -11.91
N SER A 28 -16.44 -0.34 -12.26
CA SER A 28 -16.59 0.69 -13.29
C SER A 28 -15.83 1.97 -12.90
N ARG A 29 -15.91 2.39 -11.63
CA ARG A 29 -15.16 3.55 -11.12
C ARG A 29 -13.65 3.32 -11.11
N LEU A 30 -13.19 2.15 -10.68
CA LEU A 30 -11.76 1.82 -10.71
C LEU A 30 -11.22 1.81 -12.15
N ASN A 31 -11.96 1.22 -13.09
CA ASN A 31 -11.60 1.20 -14.51
C ASN A 31 -11.70 2.58 -15.19
N ALA A 32 -12.42 3.54 -14.63
CA ALA A 32 -12.37 4.93 -15.09
C ALA A 32 -11.11 5.66 -14.61
N LEU A 33 -10.53 5.23 -13.48
CA LEU A 33 -9.38 5.88 -12.87
C LEU A 33 -8.03 5.32 -13.34
N VAL A 34 -7.85 3.99 -13.37
CA VAL A 34 -6.50 3.37 -13.42
C VAL A 34 -5.99 2.98 -14.83
N PRO A 35 -6.83 2.80 -15.88
CA PRO A 35 -6.31 2.53 -17.23
C PRO A 35 -6.10 3.71 -18.20
N PRO A 36 -6.84 4.85 -18.19
CA PRO A 36 -6.56 5.91 -19.18
C PRO A 36 -5.83 7.15 -18.64
N LEU A 37 -5.78 7.37 -17.33
CA LEU A 37 -5.32 8.66 -16.77
C LEU A 37 -3.86 8.60 -16.29
N PRO A 38 -3.05 9.65 -16.55
CA PRO A 38 -1.70 9.74 -16.00
C PRO A 38 -1.71 9.91 -14.47
N PRO A 39 -0.64 9.50 -13.77
CA PRO A 39 -0.50 9.68 -12.32
C PRO A 39 -0.75 11.10 -11.81
N SER A 40 -0.41 12.13 -12.60
CA SER A 40 -0.65 13.53 -12.23
C SER A 40 -2.13 13.85 -11.97
N PHE A 41 -3.06 13.11 -12.60
CA PHE A 41 -4.51 13.27 -12.43
C PHE A 41 -5.09 12.31 -11.38
N THR A 42 -4.56 11.09 -11.27
CA THR A 42 -5.11 10.06 -10.38
C THR A 42 -4.53 10.13 -8.98
N ASP A 43 -3.24 10.47 -8.83
CA ASP A 43 -2.56 10.55 -7.54
C ASP A 43 -3.30 11.49 -6.57
N PRO A 44 -3.75 12.71 -6.94
CA PRO A 44 -4.51 13.56 -6.01
C PRO A 44 -5.78 12.90 -5.47
N LEU A 45 -6.48 12.10 -6.28
CA LEU A 45 -7.70 11.40 -5.87
C LEU A 45 -7.38 10.25 -4.91
N PHE A 46 -6.33 9.47 -5.20
CA PHE A 46 -5.90 8.40 -4.31
C PHE A 46 -5.27 8.92 -3.02
N ILE A 47 -4.47 9.99 -3.07
CA ILE A 47 -3.91 10.65 -1.89
C ILE A 47 -5.03 11.18 -0.99
N ALA A 48 -6.07 11.78 -1.59
CA ALA A 48 -7.26 12.18 -0.85
C ALA A 48 -7.95 10.96 -0.22
N PHE A 49 -8.05 9.85 -0.95
CA PHE A 49 -8.59 8.61 -0.39
C PHE A 49 -7.76 8.10 0.79
N SER A 50 -6.43 8.05 0.64
CA SER A 50 -5.49 7.59 1.64
C SER A 50 -5.56 8.40 2.93
N ALA A 51 -5.60 9.73 2.80
CA ALA A 51 -5.66 10.64 3.94
C ALA A 51 -6.94 10.47 4.78
N ASN A 52 -8.05 10.06 4.18
CA ASN A 52 -9.37 10.08 4.82
C ASN A 52 -9.93 8.69 5.17
N TYR A 53 -9.55 7.64 4.45
CA TYR A 53 -10.28 6.36 4.50
C TYR A 53 -9.44 5.12 4.78
N LEU A 54 -8.10 5.22 4.88
CA LEU A 54 -7.25 4.07 5.22
C LEU A 54 -7.61 3.41 6.57
N PRO A 55 -7.87 4.16 7.65
CA PRO A 55 -8.32 3.58 8.92
C PRO A 55 -9.60 2.75 8.80
N ALA A 56 -10.60 3.29 8.10
CA ALA A 56 -11.88 2.63 7.89
C ALA A 56 -11.72 1.39 7.00
N LEU A 57 -10.93 1.48 5.93
CA LEU A 57 -10.63 0.35 5.05
C LEU A 57 -9.95 -0.79 5.82
N ALA A 58 -8.95 -0.48 6.65
CA ALA A 58 -8.26 -1.50 7.43
C ALA A 58 -9.13 -2.11 8.53
N THR A 59 -10.03 -1.32 9.11
CA THR A 59 -11.04 -1.84 10.04
C THR A 59 -11.96 -2.82 9.33
N ALA A 60 -12.52 -2.42 8.17
CA ALA A 60 -13.38 -3.27 7.37
C ALA A 60 -12.69 -4.58 6.96
N LEU A 61 -11.45 -4.53 6.47
CA LEU A 61 -10.69 -5.73 6.10
C LEU A 61 -10.53 -6.73 7.25
N ARG A 62 -10.35 -6.25 8.49
CA ARG A 62 -10.24 -7.12 9.68
C ARG A 62 -11.57 -7.74 10.09
N THR A 63 -12.68 -7.04 9.87
CA THR A 63 -14.00 -7.47 10.33
C THR A 63 -14.73 -8.37 9.34
N LEU A 64 -14.41 -8.27 8.04
CA LEU A 64 -15.07 -9.05 7.00
C LEU A 64 -14.71 -10.53 7.08
N SER A 65 -15.73 -11.38 6.93
CA SER A 65 -15.53 -12.82 6.81
C SER A 65 -15.00 -13.21 5.43
N ARG A 66 -13.90 -13.98 5.40
CA ARG A 66 -13.35 -14.53 4.15
C ARG A 66 -14.20 -15.67 3.56
N GLU A 67 -15.19 -16.15 4.30
CA GLU A 67 -16.10 -17.22 3.84
C GLU A 67 -17.38 -16.63 3.27
N THR A 68 -18.03 -15.74 4.02
CA THR A 68 -19.36 -15.21 3.71
C THR A 68 -19.33 -13.84 3.02
N GLN A 69 -18.19 -13.12 3.02
CA GLN A 69 -18.07 -11.76 2.46
C GLN A 69 -16.88 -11.63 1.50
N ARG A 70 -16.72 -12.62 0.61
CA ARG A 70 -15.56 -12.75 -0.29
C ARG A 70 -15.45 -11.62 -1.29
N LYS A 71 -16.57 -11.16 -1.88
CA LYS A 71 -16.58 -10.08 -2.88
C LYS A 71 -16.18 -8.75 -2.24
N ALA A 72 -16.73 -8.45 -1.07
CA ALA A 72 -16.38 -7.28 -0.29
C ALA A 72 -14.90 -7.28 0.09
N PHE A 73 -14.41 -8.37 0.70
CA PHE A 73 -13.01 -8.49 1.09
C PHE A 73 -12.09 -8.30 -0.11
N SER A 74 -12.35 -9.03 -1.21
CA SER A 74 -11.55 -8.94 -2.44
C SER A 74 -11.56 -7.54 -3.03
N THR A 75 -12.70 -6.85 -3.02
CA THR A 75 -12.83 -5.47 -3.52
C THR A 75 -12.02 -4.48 -2.68
N LEU A 76 -12.03 -4.61 -1.35
CA LEU A 76 -11.25 -3.73 -0.48
C LEU A 76 -9.73 -3.98 -0.62
N VAL A 77 -9.31 -5.24 -0.79
CA VAL A 77 -7.90 -5.57 -1.12
C VAL A 77 -7.51 -4.95 -2.46
N GLN A 78 -8.38 -5.00 -3.47
CA GLN A 78 -8.11 -4.37 -4.76
C GLN A 78 -7.94 -2.86 -4.62
N ILE A 79 -8.84 -2.16 -3.91
CA ILE A 79 -8.73 -0.72 -3.67
C ILE A 79 -7.39 -0.38 -3.00
N LEU A 80 -7.01 -1.12 -1.96
CA LEU A 80 -5.75 -0.92 -1.25
C LEU A 80 -4.53 -1.19 -2.15
N SER A 81 -4.60 -2.20 -3.02
CA SER A 81 -3.51 -2.56 -3.95
C SER A 81 -3.29 -1.56 -5.09
N LEU A 82 -4.26 -0.67 -5.31
CA LEU A 82 -4.24 0.32 -6.39
C LEU A 82 -3.77 1.71 -5.91
N LEU A 83 -3.50 1.87 -4.61
CA LEU A 83 -2.95 3.12 -4.09
C LEU A 83 -1.57 3.39 -4.71
N PRO A 84 -1.20 4.68 -4.92
CA PRO A 84 0.12 5.05 -5.41
C PRO A 84 1.22 4.55 -4.47
N ASP A 85 2.43 4.49 -5.01
CA ASP A 85 3.60 4.07 -4.25
C ASP A 85 3.77 4.95 -2.99
N PRO A 86 4.22 4.40 -1.85
CA PRO A 86 4.46 5.17 -0.62
C PRO A 86 5.39 6.37 -0.81
N GLU A 87 6.25 6.32 -1.83
CA GLU A 87 7.11 7.44 -2.22
C GLU A 87 6.34 8.65 -2.77
N ARG A 88 5.16 8.41 -3.35
CA ARG A 88 4.27 9.42 -3.95
C ARG A 88 3.04 9.73 -3.10
N ASP A 89 2.60 8.77 -2.28
CA ASP A 89 1.49 8.92 -1.34
C ASP A 89 2.01 8.92 0.11
N PRO A 90 2.23 10.12 0.69
CA PRO A 90 2.78 10.22 2.04
C PRO A 90 1.79 9.78 3.14
N TYR A 91 0.48 9.76 2.86
CA TYR A 91 -0.52 9.28 3.82
C TYR A 91 -0.50 7.77 3.87
N PHE A 92 -0.42 7.11 2.72
CA PHE A 92 -0.26 5.67 2.66
C PHE A 92 1.06 5.24 3.29
N ARG A 93 2.16 5.95 3.01
CA ARG A 93 3.45 5.71 3.68
C ARG A 93 3.37 5.78 5.20
N ARG A 94 2.78 6.86 5.75
CA ARG A 94 2.59 6.99 7.21
C ARG A 94 1.67 5.90 7.77
N PHE A 95 0.65 5.52 7.01
CA PHE A 95 -0.29 4.47 7.41
C PHE A 95 0.40 3.11 7.56
N LEU A 96 1.28 2.74 6.62
CA LEU A 96 2.07 1.49 6.66
C LEU A 96 2.91 1.38 7.94
N GLY A 97 3.45 2.51 8.44
CA GLY A 97 4.20 2.56 9.70
C GLY A 97 3.35 2.70 10.97
N SER A 98 2.02 2.81 10.85
CA SER A 98 1.12 3.06 11.98
C SER A 98 0.63 1.77 12.63
N SER A 99 0.22 1.84 13.90
CA SER A 99 -0.43 0.73 14.60
C SER A 99 -1.75 0.30 13.94
N GLN A 100 -2.40 1.19 13.18
CA GLN A 100 -3.64 0.90 12.47
C GLN A 100 -3.45 -0.04 11.29
N PHE A 101 -2.21 -0.23 10.80
CA PHE A 101 -1.88 -1.23 9.78
C PHE A 101 -1.33 -2.54 10.37
N ALA A 102 -1.11 -2.62 11.69
CA ALA A 102 -0.60 -3.82 12.33
C ALA A 102 -1.49 -5.05 12.07
N GLY A 103 -0.87 -6.19 11.73
CA GLY A 103 -1.57 -7.44 11.40
C GLY A 103 -2.23 -7.49 10.00
N LEU A 104 -2.41 -6.35 9.31
CA LEU A 104 -2.88 -6.37 7.91
C LEU A 104 -1.92 -7.09 6.97
N PRO A 105 -0.58 -6.91 7.05
CA PRO A 105 0.34 -7.61 6.16
C PRO A 105 0.14 -9.13 6.17
N THR A 106 0.05 -9.75 7.36
CA THR A 106 -0.26 -11.18 7.51
C THR A 106 -1.63 -11.53 6.93
N LEU A 107 -2.67 -10.75 7.24
CA LEU A 107 -4.03 -10.98 6.72
C LEU A 107 -4.06 -10.96 5.18
N LEU A 108 -3.43 -9.95 4.57
CA LEU A 108 -3.36 -9.76 3.12
C LEU A 108 -2.56 -10.89 2.45
N ALA A 109 -1.42 -11.27 3.03
CA ALA A 109 -0.59 -12.36 2.53
C ALA A 109 -1.33 -13.72 2.58
N SER A 110 -1.98 -14.00 3.72
CA SER A 110 -2.82 -15.21 3.88
C SER A 110 -3.96 -15.23 2.87
N ALA A 111 -4.65 -14.11 2.67
CA ALA A 111 -5.76 -14.03 1.73
C ALA A 111 -5.31 -14.16 0.26
N PHE A 112 -4.13 -13.63 -0.09
CA PHE A 112 -3.53 -13.82 -1.40
C PHE A 112 -3.25 -15.30 -1.71
N GLY A 113 -2.76 -16.06 -0.72
CA GLY A 113 -2.64 -17.52 -0.79
C GLY A 113 -3.99 -18.23 -0.92
N GLY A 114 -5.01 -17.75 -0.20
CA GLY A 114 -6.36 -18.31 -0.16
C GLY A 114 -7.26 -17.98 -1.36
N GLY A 115 -6.74 -17.33 -2.40
CA GLY A 115 -7.48 -17.10 -3.66
C GLY A 115 -8.39 -15.88 -3.68
N VAL A 116 -7.97 -14.75 -3.08
CA VAL A 116 -8.62 -13.45 -3.29
C VAL A 116 -8.87 -13.21 -4.78
N ALA A 117 -10.10 -12.86 -5.14
CA ALA A 117 -10.46 -12.56 -6.51
C ALA A 117 -9.86 -11.19 -6.91
N TRP A 118 -9.13 -11.14 -8.02
CA TRP A 118 -8.68 -9.88 -8.61
C TRP A 118 -9.44 -9.59 -9.90
N LEU A 119 -9.90 -8.36 -10.03
CA LEU A 119 -10.52 -7.82 -11.24
C LEU A 119 -9.67 -6.66 -11.76
N ARG A 120 -9.68 -6.47 -13.07
CA ARG A 120 -9.06 -5.29 -13.68
C ARG A 120 -9.74 -4.02 -13.14
N PRO A 121 -8.97 -3.00 -12.75
CA PRO A 121 -7.58 -2.74 -13.18
C PRO A 121 -6.49 -3.32 -12.25
N SER A 122 -6.86 -3.93 -11.12
CA SER A 122 -5.91 -4.63 -10.24
C SER A 122 -5.50 -5.99 -10.84
N GLY A 123 -4.66 -6.73 -10.11
CA GLY A 123 -4.18 -8.04 -10.49
C GLY A 123 -3.18 -8.60 -9.48
N PRO A 124 -2.63 -9.79 -9.74
CA PRO A 124 -1.67 -10.42 -8.85
C PRO A 124 -0.42 -9.55 -8.66
N GLY A 125 0.00 -8.81 -9.69
CA GLY A 125 1.10 -7.84 -9.59
C GLY A 125 0.82 -6.73 -8.59
N SER A 126 -0.35 -6.08 -8.65
CA SER A 126 -0.73 -4.99 -7.74
C SER A 126 -0.76 -5.44 -6.29
N ILE A 127 -1.28 -6.65 -6.01
CA ILE A 127 -1.28 -7.20 -4.64
C ILE A 127 0.14 -7.56 -4.19
N CYS A 128 0.96 -8.14 -5.07
CA CYS A 128 2.37 -8.39 -4.77
C CYS A 128 3.12 -7.06 -4.47
N ASN A 129 2.75 -5.99 -5.16
CA ASN A 129 3.29 -4.66 -4.95
C ASN A 129 2.96 -4.11 -3.55
N LEU A 130 1.70 -4.25 -3.14
CA LEU A 130 1.22 -3.90 -1.81
C LEU A 130 1.96 -4.68 -0.72
N LEU A 131 2.12 -5.99 -0.89
CA LEU A 131 2.84 -6.86 0.05
C LEU A 131 4.34 -6.51 0.11
N PHE A 132 4.95 -6.15 -1.01
CA PHE A 132 6.31 -5.60 -1.03
C PHE A 132 6.40 -4.31 -0.21
N TYR A 133 5.46 -3.38 -0.38
CA TYR A 133 5.42 -2.15 0.42
C TYR A 133 5.24 -2.44 1.91
N ALA A 134 4.41 -3.41 2.27
CA ALA A 134 4.29 -3.84 3.65
C ALA A 134 5.65 -4.29 4.22
N LEU A 135 6.37 -5.17 3.52
CA LEU A 135 7.69 -5.66 3.96
C LEU A 135 8.70 -4.52 4.17
N VAL A 136 8.74 -3.54 3.27
CA VAL A 136 9.72 -2.44 3.33
C VAL A 136 9.34 -1.39 4.39
N TRP A 137 8.08 -1.00 4.47
CA TRP A 137 7.64 0.18 5.23
C TRP A 137 7.07 -0.14 6.63
N CYS A 138 6.63 -1.37 6.89
CA CYS A 138 6.11 -1.75 8.21
C CYS A 138 7.23 -2.12 9.19
N ASP A 139 6.97 -2.00 10.48
CA ASP A 139 7.91 -2.47 11.51
C ASP A 139 8.05 -4.01 11.46
N PRO A 140 9.26 -4.56 11.26
CA PRO A 140 9.49 -6.00 11.29
C PRO A 140 9.09 -6.67 12.61
N ALA A 141 9.03 -5.92 13.72
CA ALA A 141 8.58 -6.45 15.01
C ALA A 141 7.09 -6.85 15.04
N MET A 142 6.31 -6.50 14.00
CA MET A 142 4.90 -6.87 13.89
C MET A 142 4.67 -8.36 13.58
N GLY A 143 5.64 -9.05 12.97
CA GLY A 143 5.54 -10.49 12.72
C GLY A 143 6.00 -11.32 13.91
N ASP A 144 5.48 -12.54 14.02
CA ASP A 144 5.76 -13.50 15.09
C ASP A 144 7.26 -13.78 15.33
N ASP A 145 8.05 -13.90 14.27
CA ASP A 145 9.50 -14.18 14.32
C ASP A 145 10.38 -12.92 14.32
N LYS A 146 9.75 -11.74 14.28
CA LYS A 146 10.39 -10.42 14.25
C LYS A 146 11.38 -10.22 13.10
N GLN A 147 11.32 -11.06 12.07
CA GLN A 147 12.16 -10.91 10.87
C GLN A 147 11.52 -9.97 9.86
N THR A 148 10.19 -9.99 9.77
CA THR A 148 9.39 -9.14 8.89
C THR A 148 8.04 -8.84 9.53
N CYS A 149 7.24 -7.93 8.96
CA CYS A 149 5.90 -7.64 9.43
C CYS A 149 4.83 -8.70 9.08
N ILE A 150 5.24 -9.83 8.48
CA ILE A 150 4.36 -10.94 8.07
C ILE A 150 4.82 -12.19 8.81
N ASP A 151 3.87 -12.85 9.48
CA ASP A 151 4.14 -14.06 10.27
C ASP A 151 4.82 -15.13 9.42
N LYS A 152 5.77 -15.86 10.02
CA LYS A 152 6.69 -16.75 9.32
C LYS A 152 5.98 -17.76 8.42
N ASP A 153 5.02 -18.50 8.95
CA ASP A 153 4.32 -19.54 8.18
C ASP A 153 3.51 -18.94 7.02
N THR A 154 2.91 -17.76 7.25
CA THR A 154 2.18 -17.03 6.20
C THR A 154 3.13 -16.50 5.13
N ARG A 155 4.32 -16.04 5.52
CA ARG A 155 5.37 -15.55 4.62
C ARG A 155 5.93 -16.67 3.76
N ASP A 156 6.14 -17.85 4.33
CA ASP A 156 6.61 -19.04 3.59
C ASP A 156 5.54 -19.51 2.58
N ALA A 157 4.27 -19.56 2.99
CA ALA A 157 3.15 -19.85 2.09
C ALA A 157 3.00 -18.80 0.98
N LEU A 158 3.22 -17.52 1.29
CA LEU A 158 3.23 -16.45 0.30
C LEU A 158 4.34 -16.65 -0.73
N ALA A 159 5.56 -17.02 -0.31
CA ALA A 159 6.67 -17.28 -1.21
C ALA A 159 6.36 -18.44 -2.18
N ALA A 160 5.78 -19.54 -1.67
CA ALA A 160 5.33 -20.65 -2.51
C ALA A 160 4.26 -20.20 -3.52
N ARG A 161 3.26 -19.42 -3.07
CA ARG A 161 2.20 -18.92 -3.95
C ARG A 161 2.73 -18.01 -5.06
N VAL A 162 3.67 -17.13 -4.73
CA VAL A 162 4.30 -16.25 -5.73
C VAL A 162 5.08 -17.08 -6.76
N ALA A 163 5.77 -18.13 -6.34
CA ALA A 163 6.47 -19.04 -7.25
C ALA A 163 5.51 -19.79 -8.17
N GLU A 164 4.37 -20.27 -7.66
CA GLU A 164 3.30 -20.88 -8.49
C GLU A 164 2.80 -19.92 -9.58
N ILE A 165 2.53 -18.66 -9.21
CA ILE A 165 2.08 -17.63 -10.17
C ILE A 165 3.13 -17.42 -11.27
N GLN A 166 4.42 -17.41 -10.92
CA GLN A 166 5.50 -17.26 -11.92
C GLN A 166 5.66 -18.48 -12.83
N ALA A 167 5.35 -19.68 -12.32
CA ALA A 167 5.41 -20.93 -13.06
C ALA A 167 4.18 -21.15 -13.96
N ASP A 168 3.09 -20.42 -13.74
CA ASP A 168 1.86 -20.55 -14.53
C ASP A 168 2.10 -20.22 -16.02
N PRO A 169 1.72 -21.09 -16.97
CA PRO A 169 1.90 -20.85 -18.41
C PRO A 169 1.22 -19.58 -18.94
N SER A 170 0.23 -19.04 -18.22
CA SER A 170 -0.44 -17.78 -18.52
C SER A 170 0.30 -16.56 -17.98
N PHE A 171 1.28 -16.70 -17.09
CA PHE A 171 2.05 -15.60 -16.52
C PHE A 171 2.66 -14.67 -17.57
N PRO A 172 3.24 -15.14 -18.70
CA PRO A 172 3.73 -14.25 -19.75
C PRO A 172 2.64 -13.36 -20.39
N ARG A 173 1.35 -13.70 -20.23
CA ARG A 173 0.21 -12.96 -20.81
C ARG A 173 -0.30 -11.83 -19.92
N ILE A 174 0.07 -11.77 -18.65
CA ILE A 174 -0.29 -10.64 -17.78
C ILE A 174 0.55 -9.41 -18.14
N ASP A 175 0.11 -8.21 -17.78
CA ASP A 175 0.82 -6.96 -18.09
C ASP A 175 2.28 -6.96 -17.59
N ALA A 176 3.19 -6.31 -18.34
CA ALA A 176 4.62 -6.28 -18.02
C ALA A 176 4.91 -5.66 -16.65
N THR A 177 4.18 -4.62 -16.25
CA THR A 177 4.29 -3.99 -14.93
C THR A 177 3.89 -4.99 -13.84
N GLN A 178 2.78 -5.70 -14.04
CA GLN A 178 2.34 -6.71 -13.08
C GLN A 178 3.36 -7.84 -12.95
N ARG A 179 3.94 -8.33 -14.05
CA ARG A 179 5.02 -9.34 -14.00
C ARG A 179 6.23 -8.84 -13.21
N ALA A 180 6.63 -7.59 -13.41
CA ALA A 180 7.75 -6.98 -12.69
C ALA A 180 7.46 -6.89 -11.18
N GLN A 181 6.23 -6.55 -10.79
CA GLN A 181 5.82 -6.47 -9.39
C GLN A 181 5.81 -7.86 -8.71
N VAL A 182 5.30 -8.89 -9.40
CA VAL A 182 5.38 -10.28 -8.91
C VAL A 182 6.84 -10.70 -8.73
N ALA A 183 7.69 -10.45 -9.72
CA ALA A 183 9.11 -10.79 -9.66
C ALA A 183 9.86 -10.02 -8.55
N ARG A 184 9.49 -8.76 -8.28
CA ARG A 184 10.06 -7.96 -7.18
C ARG A 184 9.75 -8.57 -5.82
N LEU A 185 8.50 -8.96 -5.58
CA LEU A 185 8.14 -9.63 -4.33
C LEU A 185 8.83 -10.98 -4.21
N ALA A 186 8.86 -11.79 -5.28
CA ALA A 186 9.53 -13.09 -5.29
C ALA A 186 11.01 -12.99 -4.87
N LYS A 187 11.74 -12.06 -5.47
CA LYS A 187 13.15 -11.80 -5.14
C LYS A 187 13.32 -11.32 -3.71
N THR A 188 12.42 -10.46 -3.23
CA THR A 188 12.43 -9.95 -1.85
C THR A 188 12.25 -11.10 -0.86
N LEU A 189 11.25 -11.96 -1.06
CA LEU A 189 10.99 -13.11 -0.19
C LEU A 189 12.16 -14.10 -0.20
N ALA A 190 12.70 -14.44 -1.36
CA ALA A 190 13.88 -15.30 -1.46
C ALA A 190 15.11 -14.70 -0.74
N THR A 191 15.28 -13.39 -0.82
CA THR A 191 16.36 -12.67 -0.14
C THR A 191 16.20 -12.75 1.39
N LEU A 192 14.97 -12.55 1.90
CA LEU A 192 14.66 -12.64 3.33
C LEU A 192 14.87 -14.05 3.90
N THR A 193 14.66 -15.10 3.10
CA THR A 193 14.96 -16.48 3.50
C THR A 193 16.46 -16.74 3.61
N ASN A 194 17.27 -16.15 2.72
CA ASN A 194 18.70 -16.46 2.62
C ASN A 194 19.58 -15.58 3.52
N ILE A 195 19.19 -14.33 3.79
CA ILE A 195 19.98 -13.36 4.57
C ILE A 195 20.31 -13.85 5.99
N PRO A 196 19.39 -14.44 6.78
CA PRO A 196 19.71 -14.98 8.09
C PRO A 196 20.86 -16.01 8.07
N GLY A 197 20.93 -16.84 7.03
CA GLY A 197 22.01 -17.80 6.83
C GLY A 197 23.37 -17.16 6.53
N ALA A 198 23.38 -15.91 6.05
CA ALA A 198 24.58 -15.12 5.81
C ALA A 198 25.02 -14.28 7.03
N GLY A 199 24.40 -14.49 8.21
CA GLY A 199 24.75 -13.79 9.45
C GLY A 199 24.22 -12.36 9.54
N MET A 200 23.31 -11.95 8.65
CA MET A 200 22.63 -10.65 8.70
C MET A 200 21.15 -10.88 9.06
N PRO A 201 20.58 -10.17 10.06
CA PRO A 201 19.15 -10.25 10.34
C PRO A 201 18.32 -9.59 9.23
N ALA A 202 17.16 -10.17 8.88
CA ALA A 202 16.26 -9.60 7.87
C ALA A 202 15.85 -8.13 8.16
N PRO A 203 15.58 -7.70 9.42
CA PRO A 203 15.26 -6.31 9.72
C PRO A 203 16.34 -5.31 9.30
N VAL A 204 17.62 -5.69 9.37
CA VAL A 204 18.74 -4.82 8.95
C VAL A 204 18.66 -4.53 7.45
N TRP A 205 18.41 -5.56 6.65
CA TRP A 205 18.27 -5.41 5.20
C TRP A 205 17.01 -4.62 4.83
N LEU A 206 15.87 -4.89 5.47
CA LEU A 206 14.64 -4.14 5.25
C LEU A 206 14.77 -2.66 5.61
N ASN A 207 15.47 -2.34 6.71
CA ASN A 207 15.76 -0.95 7.08
C ASN A 207 16.66 -0.25 6.04
N ALA A 208 17.63 -0.96 5.46
CA ALA A 208 18.44 -0.41 4.37
C ALA A 208 17.59 -0.13 3.12
N GLN A 209 16.68 -1.06 2.75
CA GLN A 209 15.73 -0.83 1.65
C GLN A 209 14.81 0.36 1.93
N ARG A 210 14.31 0.49 3.16
CA ARG A 210 13.51 1.65 3.59
C ARG A 210 14.30 2.94 3.46
N GLY A 211 15.54 2.99 3.97
CA GLY A 211 16.38 4.19 3.87
C GLY A 211 16.62 4.63 2.43
N LEU A 212 16.84 3.68 1.51
CA LEU A 212 16.95 3.99 0.08
C LEU A 212 15.64 4.57 -0.49
N ALA A 213 14.49 4.00 -0.10
CA ALA A 213 13.18 4.48 -0.52
C ALA A 213 12.78 5.81 0.15
N GLU A 214 13.29 6.11 1.34
CA GLU A 214 13.09 7.40 2.00
C GLU A 214 13.92 8.50 1.33
N ASN A 215 15.13 8.17 0.88
CA ASN A 215 16.02 9.08 0.17
C ASN A 215 15.50 9.47 -1.24
N SER A 216 14.60 8.67 -1.84
CA SER A 216 13.94 9.04 -3.08
C SER A 216 12.75 9.99 -2.89
N VAL A 217 12.36 10.30 -1.64
CA VAL A 217 11.18 11.12 -1.34
C VAL A 217 11.56 12.53 -0.93
N HIS A 218 11.39 13.46 -1.87
CA HIS A 218 11.53 14.88 -1.61
C HIS A 218 10.51 15.39 -0.57
N GLY A 219 10.99 16.24 0.33
CA GLY A 219 10.21 16.78 1.43
C GLY A 219 10.12 15.87 2.65
N LEU A 220 10.78 14.70 2.66
CA LEU A 220 10.84 13.83 3.84
C LEU A 220 12.01 14.20 4.76
N ASN A 221 13.23 14.22 4.22
CA ASN A 221 14.46 14.51 4.97
C ASN A 221 15.14 15.81 4.50
N ASP A 222 14.66 16.37 3.41
CA ASP A 222 15.09 17.61 2.78
C ASP A 222 13.92 18.61 2.68
N CYS A 223 14.22 19.85 2.31
CA CYS A 223 13.18 20.80 1.95
C CYS A 223 12.48 20.37 0.66
N ALA A 224 11.14 20.30 0.69
CA ALA A 224 10.32 19.88 -0.47
C ALA A 224 10.42 20.77 -1.71
N VAL A 225 11.19 21.87 -1.68
CA VAL A 225 11.25 22.87 -2.76
C VAL A 225 12.68 23.21 -3.18
N CYS A 226 13.63 23.39 -2.25
CA CYS A 226 15.03 23.63 -2.61
C CYS A 226 15.91 22.38 -2.53
N PHE A 227 15.40 21.27 -1.96
CA PHE A 227 16.12 20.00 -1.78
C PHE A 227 17.36 20.11 -0.87
N GLU A 228 17.53 21.23 -0.18
CA GLU A 228 18.58 21.38 0.82
C GLU A 228 18.19 20.62 2.08
N GLU A 229 19.16 19.87 2.60
CA GLU A 229 19.15 19.37 3.96
C GLU A 229 19.45 20.55 4.89
N ASP A 230 18.57 20.79 5.85
CA ASP A 230 18.71 21.86 6.84
C ASP A 230 18.55 21.24 8.22
N GLU A 231 19.33 21.71 9.20
CA GLU A 231 19.20 21.28 10.59
C GLU A 231 17.82 21.63 11.17
N ALA A 232 17.15 22.65 10.63
CA ALA A 232 15.88 23.18 11.14
C ALA A 232 14.72 23.12 10.12
N LEU A 233 14.52 21.97 9.48
CA LEU A 233 13.32 21.73 8.68
C LEU A 233 12.05 21.69 9.55
N PHE A 234 11.01 22.42 9.15
CA PHE A 234 9.71 22.38 9.81
C PHE A 234 8.63 21.70 8.95
N LEU A 235 7.74 20.98 9.62
CA LEU A 235 6.63 20.26 8.98
C LEU A 235 5.50 21.23 8.61
N CYS A 236 4.82 20.94 7.49
CA CYS A 236 3.54 21.57 7.20
C CYS A 236 2.55 21.32 8.35
N SER A 237 2.02 22.39 8.93
CA SER A 237 1.16 22.33 10.13
C SER A 237 -0.12 21.52 9.93
N LYS A 238 -0.67 21.49 8.71
CA LYS A 238 -1.90 20.77 8.38
C LYS A 238 -1.66 19.28 8.16
N CYS A 239 -0.81 18.91 7.19
CA CYS A 239 -0.64 17.52 6.79
C CYS A 239 0.48 16.79 7.53
N LYS A 240 1.45 17.51 8.09
CA LYS A 240 2.63 16.95 8.77
C LYS A 240 3.36 15.86 7.95
N THR A 241 3.29 15.95 6.62
CA THR A 241 3.86 14.95 5.70
C THR A 241 4.98 15.48 4.82
N VAL A 242 5.14 16.80 4.75
CA VAL A 242 6.18 17.47 3.97
C VAL A 242 6.91 18.49 4.86
N LYS A 243 8.21 18.65 4.62
CA LYS A 243 9.09 19.58 5.33
C LYS A 243 9.52 20.75 4.45
N TYR A 244 9.77 21.89 5.08
CA TYR A 244 10.29 23.11 4.46
C TYR A 244 11.39 23.73 5.34
N CYS A 245 12.40 24.34 4.72
CA CYS A 245 13.44 25.10 5.45
C CYS A 245 12.99 26.53 5.78
N SER A 246 12.01 27.08 5.07
CA SER A 246 11.55 28.46 5.26
C SER A 246 10.09 28.66 4.87
N GLN A 247 9.48 29.73 5.40
CA GLN A 247 8.12 30.14 5.03
C GLN A 247 8.02 30.46 3.52
N GLU A 248 9.09 30.98 2.92
CA GLU A 248 9.16 31.22 1.48
C GLU A 248 9.06 29.91 0.69
N CYS A 249 9.84 28.90 1.07
CA CYS A 249 9.75 27.56 0.47
C CYS A 249 8.36 26.95 0.68
N GLN A 250 7.77 27.10 1.87
CA GLN A 250 6.39 26.65 2.10
C GLN A 250 5.38 27.32 1.14
N LEU A 251 5.44 28.64 0.97
CA LEU A 251 4.56 29.39 0.07
C LEU A 251 4.77 28.99 -1.40
N ARG A 252 6.03 28.76 -1.82
CA ARG A 252 6.36 28.22 -3.14
C ARG A 252 5.79 26.84 -3.36
N GLY A 253 6.03 25.90 -2.44
CA GLY A 253 5.49 24.54 -2.49
C GLY A 253 3.96 24.51 -2.49
N TRP A 254 3.33 25.42 -1.74
CA TRP A 254 1.88 25.62 -1.76
C TRP A 254 1.36 25.96 -3.16
N LYS A 255 2.00 26.91 -3.85
CA LYS A 255 1.66 27.32 -5.22
C LYS A 255 1.96 26.24 -6.26
N GLN A 256 3.04 25.47 -6.06
CA GLN A 256 3.45 24.37 -6.96
C GLN A 256 2.55 23.13 -6.89
N GLY A 257 1.60 23.08 -5.95
CA GLY A 257 0.60 22.02 -5.90
C GLY A 257 0.46 21.32 -4.56
N HIS A 258 1.24 21.67 -3.53
CA HIS A 258 1.02 21.07 -2.21
C HIS A 258 -0.44 21.26 -1.73
N LYS A 259 -1.07 22.40 -2.08
CA LYS A 259 -2.46 22.73 -1.74
C LYS A 259 -3.49 21.66 -2.15
N ILE A 260 -3.29 20.98 -3.28
CA ILE A 260 -4.24 19.97 -3.79
C ILE A 260 -4.06 18.60 -3.13
N ARG A 261 -2.96 18.39 -2.40
CA ARG A 261 -2.59 17.14 -1.72
C ARG A 261 -2.46 17.30 -0.21
N CYS A 262 -2.82 18.47 0.33
CA CYS A 262 -2.65 18.81 1.74
C CYS A 262 -3.95 18.56 2.52
N PHE A 263 -4.05 17.35 3.06
CA PHE A 263 -5.12 16.87 3.94
C PHE A 263 -4.63 16.77 5.39
N GLU A 264 -5.54 16.96 6.33
CA GLU A 264 -5.26 16.72 7.75
C GLU A 264 -5.02 15.21 7.97
N THR A 265 -4.01 14.85 8.76
CA THR A 265 -3.79 13.43 9.05
C THR A 265 -4.68 13.00 10.21
N THR A 266 -5.43 11.92 10.01
CA THR A 266 -6.33 11.35 11.00
C THR A 266 -5.74 10.13 11.73
N PHE A 267 -4.46 9.82 11.48
CA PHE A 267 -3.73 8.66 12.03
C PHE A 267 -2.22 8.88 12.14
#